data_AF-A0A2V7G4V8-F1
#
_entry.id   AF-A0A2V7G4V8-F1
#
_cell.length_a   1.000
_cell.length_b   1.000
_cell.length_c   1.000
_cell.angle_alpha   90.00
_cell.angle_beta   90.00
_cell.angle_gamma   90.00
#
_symmetry.space_group_name_H-M   'P 1'
#
loop_
_entity.id
_entity.type
_entity.pdbx_description
1 polymer ?
#
loop_
_entity_poly.entity_id
_entity_poly.type
_entity_poly.pdbx_seq_one_letter_code
_entity_poly.pdbx_strand_id
1 'polypeptide(L)'
;MVGIQVGAVSFVDEGTDKVLDGFQEMAGINTLFLATFTYGRGIAGRQLRGQPLPDHGKQEYDDNFRGGNFATPHPQYYRHTSIAPEKAPDHPSYDVIADVLPAAHRRGMKVICWFEDVFRRDVPGFD
;
A
#
# COMPACT_ATOMS: atom_id res chain seq x y z
N MET A 1 1.30 -6.65 -20.74
CA MET A 1 1.22 -5.82 -19.52
C MET A 1 2.38 -6.24 -18.65
N VAL A 2 3.17 -5.30 -18.13
CA VAL A 2 4.26 -5.59 -17.19
C VAL A 2 3.90 -4.91 -15.87
N GLY A 3 3.55 -5.73 -14.89
CA GLY A 3 2.93 -5.27 -13.66
C GLY A 3 3.78 -5.51 -12.43
N ILE A 4 3.64 -4.65 -11.42
CA ILE A 4 4.28 -4.81 -10.12
C ILE A 4 3.25 -4.62 -9.00
N GLN A 5 3.37 -5.46 -7.96
CA GLN A 5 2.69 -5.30 -6.70
C GLN A 5 3.50 -4.37 -5.80
N VAL A 6 2.89 -3.31 -5.29
CA VAL A 6 3.61 -2.31 -4.48
C VAL A 6 2.71 -1.74 -3.39
N GLY A 7 3.26 -1.66 -2.18
CA GLY A 7 2.59 -1.15 -0.99
C GLY A 7 2.84 0.32 -0.73
N ALA A 8 2.00 0.92 0.12
CA ALA A 8 2.09 2.33 0.49
C ALA A 8 3.46 2.73 1.06
N VAL A 9 4.08 1.84 1.85
CA VAL A 9 5.36 2.13 2.53
C VAL A 9 6.50 2.46 1.56
N SER A 10 6.53 1.87 0.36
CA SER A 10 7.53 2.18 -0.67
C SER A 10 7.47 3.66 -1.07
N PHE A 11 6.27 4.18 -1.28
CA PHE A 11 6.05 5.58 -1.65
C PHE A 11 6.30 6.53 -0.48
N VAL A 12 5.92 6.13 0.74
CA VAL A 12 6.18 6.91 1.96
C VAL A 12 7.68 7.04 2.24
N ASP A 13 8.45 5.98 2.03
CA ASP A 13 9.87 5.96 2.35
C ASP A 13 10.73 6.61 1.26
N GLU A 14 10.35 6.45 -0.02
CA GLU A 14 11.22 6.82 -1.14
C GLU A 14 10.71 7.97 -1.99
N GLY A 15 9.42 8.31 -1.87
CA GLY A 15 8.75 9.32 -2.68
C GLY A 15 8.20 8.76 -3.99
N THR A 16 7.01 9.23 -4.36
CA THR A 16 6.25 8.67 -5.48
C THR A 16 6.94 8.76 -6.83
N ASP A 17 7.46 9.92 -7.21
CA ASP A 17 8.11 10.06 -8.51
C ASP A 17 9.33 9.13 -8.64
N LYS A 18 10.18 9.05 -7.60
CA LYS A 18 11.37 8.18 -7.60
C LYS A 18 11.01 6.72 -7.78
N VAL A 19 10.00 6.23 -7.06
CA VAL A 19 9.55 4.83 -7.16
C VAL A 19 9.04 4.53 -8.57
N LEU A 20 8.20 5.41 -9.12
CA LEU A 20 7.62 5.21 -10.45
C LEU A 20 8.67 5.29 -11.56
N ASP A 21 9.60 6.24 -11.49
CA ASP A 21 10.70 6.35 -12.45
C ASP A 21 11.57 5.10 -12.42
N GLY A 22 11.94 4.62 -11.22
CA GLY A 22 12.71 3.38 -11.07
C GLY A 22 12.00 2.15 -11.65
N PHE A 23 10.69 2.00 -11.41
CA PHE A 23 9.91 0.92 -11.99
C PHE A 23 9.90 0.95 -13.54
N GLN A 24 9.78 2.14 -14.12
CA GLN A 24 9.76 2.29 -15.57
C GLN A 24 11.14 2.03 -16.18
N GLU A 25 12.19 2.63 -15.61
CA GLU A 25 13.55 2.60 -16.15
C GLU A 25 14.22 1.24 -15.99
N MET A 26 14.04 0.59 -14.84
CA MET A 26 14.75 -0.66 -14.54
C MET A 26 14.07 -1.89 -15.14
N ALA A 27 12.74 -1.90 -15.23
CA ALA A 27 11.97 -3.10 -15.55
C ALA A 27 10.85 -2.88 -16.58
N GLY A 28 10.68 -1.67 -17.11
CA GLY A 28 9.63 -1.37 -18.09
C GLY A 28 8.22 -1.56 -17.53
N ILE A 29 8.04 -1.40 -16.21
CA ILE A 29 6.73 -1.53 -15.57
C ILE A 29 5.77 -0.50 -16.16
N ASN A 30 4.57 -0.94 -16.52
CA ASN A 30 3.51 -0.10 -17.04
C ASN A 30 2.17 -0.29 -16.32
N THR A 31 2.13 -1.09 -15.25
CA THR A 31 0.93 -1.31 -14.44
C THR A 31 1.31 -1.48 -12.97
N LEU A 32 0.67 -0.72 -12.10
CA LEU A 32 0.80 -0.82 -10.65
C LEU A 32 -0.41 -1.57 -10.09
N PHE A 33 -0.16 -2.62 -9.33
CA PHE A 33 -1.13 -3.22 -8.42
C PHE A 33 -0.87 -2.63 -7.04
N LEU A 34 -1.59 -1.54 -6.72
CA LEU A 34 -1.41 -0.84 -5.45
C LEU A 34 -2.12 -1.60 -4.33
N ALA A 35 -1.37 -2.00 -3.30
CA ALA A 35 -1.95 -2.56 -2.10
C ALA A 35 -2.66 -1.46 -1.30
N THR A 36 -3.97 -1.34 -1.53
CA THR A 36 -4.82 -0.27 -0.97
C THR A 36 -5.48 -0.70 0.34
N PHE A 37 -5.62 -1.99 0.58
CA PHE A 37 -6.20 -2.55 1.80
C PHE A 37 -5.53 -3.86 2.16
N THR A 38 -5.02 -3.97 3.39
CA THR A 38 -4.51 -5.23 3.95
C THR A 38 -4.27 -5.08 5.46
N TYR A 39 -4.37 -6.17 6.20
CA TYR A 39 -3.85 -6.29 7.56
C TYR A 39 -2.60 -7.19 7.64
N GLY A 40 -2.17 -7.75 6.51
CA GLY A 40 -0.97 -8.55 6.35
C GLY A 40 0.27 -7.68 6.13
N ARG A 41 1.34 -7.99 6.88
CA ARG A 41 2.64 -7.31 6.73
C ARG A 41 3.25 -7.55 5.34
N GLY A 42 2.94 -8.69 4.71
CA GLY A 42 3.62 -9.14 3.49
C GLY A 42 3.51 -8.18 2.29
N ILE A 43 2.45 -7.37 2.21
CA ILE A 43 2.21 -6.49 1.05
C ILE A 43 2.17 -4.99 1.38
N ALA A 44 2.29 -4.63 2.66
CA ALA A 44 2.22 -3.24 3.09
C ALA A 44 3.19 -2.85 4.22
N GLY A 45 3.76 -3.81 4.94
CA GLY A 45 4.69 -3.53 6.02
C GLY A 45 6.15 -3.62 5.59
N ARG A 46 7.04 -3.18 6.48
CA ARG A 46 8.50 -3.35 6.29
C ARG A 46 8.93 -4.79 6.58
N GLN A 47 10.20 -5.06 6.27
CA GLN A 47 10.85 -6.33 6.52
C GLN A 47 10.72 -6.79 7.98
N LEU A 48 10.64 -8.09 8.20
CA LEU A 48 10.59 -8.69 9.54
C LEU A 48 11.90 -8.49 10.28
N ARG A 49 11.82 -8.15 11.57
CA ARG A 49 12.99 -8.02 12.44
C ARG A 49 13.85 -9.29 12.41
N GLY A 50 15.15 -9.11 12.21
CA GLY A 50 16.12 -10.19 12.12
C GLY A 50 16.29 -10.77 10.71
N GLN A 51 15.48 -10.35 9.74
CA GLN A 51 15.74 -10.62 8.32
C GLN A 51 16.56 -9.48 7.71
N PRO A 52 17.41 -9.75 6.69
CA PRO A 52 18.16 -8.70 6.00
C PRO A 52 17.22 -7.62 5.45
N LEU A 53 17.54 -6.36 5.76
CA LEU A 53 16.83 -5.21 5.19
C LEU A 53 17.08 -5.13 3.69
N PRO A 54 16.09 -4.70 2.90
CA PRO A 54 16.29 -4.45 1.48
C PRO A 54 17.30 -3.30 1.26
N ASP A 55 17.84 -3.22 0.05
CA ASP A 55 18.77 -2.18 -0.39
C ASP A 55 18.10 -0.83 -0.73
N HIS A 56 16.78 -0.73 -0.52
CA HIS A 56 15.94 0.44 -0.79
C HIS A 56 14.97 0.70 0.36
N GLY A 57 14.25 1.82 0.31
CA GLY A 57 13.41 2.28 1.41
C GLY A 57 14.20 2.67 2.67
N LYS A 58 13.50 2.88 3.79
CA LYS A 58 14.16 3.16 5.06
C LYS A 58 14.83 1.91 5.63
N GLN A 59 16.03 2.09 6.18
CA GLN A 59 16.80 1.02 6.81
C GLN A 59 16.32 0.76 8.24
N GLU A 60 15.04 0.43 8.38
CA GLU A 60 14.32 0.34 9.65
C GLU A 60 13.33 -0.82 9.62
N TYR A 61 13.18 -1.53 10.74
CA TYR A 61 12.10 -2.50 10.92
C TYR A 61 10.84 -1.77 11.40
N ASP A 62 9.67 -2.35 11.11
CA ASP A 62 8.40 -1.92 11.66
C ASP A 62 7.76 -3.05 12.46
N ASP A 63 7.93 -3.04 13.77
CA ASP A 63 7.36 -4.04 14.68
C ASP A 63 5.88 -3.78 14.99
N ASN A 64 5.41 -2.55 14.77
CA ASN A 64 4.09 -2.08 15.20
C ASN A 64 3.06 -2.06 14.05
N PHE A 65 3.39 -2.65 12.91
CA PHE A 65 2.51 -2.75 11.76
C PHE A 65 1.10 -3.26 12.15
N ARG A 66 0.08 -2.46 11.82
CA ARG A 66 -1.33 -2.79 12.04
C ARG A 66 -2.05 -3.09 10.73
N GLY A 67 -1.85 -2.24 9.72
CA GLY A 67 -2.60 -2.29 8.47
C GLY A 67 -3.99 -1.66 8.55
N GLY A 68 -4.77 -1.85 7.49
CA GLY A 68 -6.08 -1.25 7.25
C GLY A 68 -6.19 -0.73 5.82
N ASN A 69 -6.94 0.36 5.62
CA ASN A 69 -7.04 1.04 4.33
C ASN A 69 -5.96 2.12 4.18
N PHE A 70 -5.09 1.99 3.18
CA PHE A 70 -4.03 2.96 2.88
C PHE A 70 -4.51 4.10 1.94
N ALA A 71 -5.73 4.00 1.41
CA ALA A 71 -6.46 5.10 0.79
C ALA A 71 -7.46 5.72 1.80
N THR A 72 -8.09 6.84 1.45
CA THR A 72 -9.13 7.46 2.29
C THR A 72 -10.41 6.60 2.21
N PRO A 73 -10.84 5.97 3.31
CA PRO A 73 -12.08 5.20 3.28
C PRO A 73 -13.29 6.16 3.21
N HIS A 74 -14.33 5.71 2.53
CA HIS A 74 -15.57 6.45 2.34
C HIS A 74 -16.73 5.70 2.99
N PRO A 75 -17.17 6.11 4.20
CA PRO A 75 -18.11 5.33 5.03
C PRO A 75 -19.42 4.94 4.34
N GLN A 76 -19.89 5.74 3.39
CA GLN A 76 -21.12 5.46 2.64
C GLN A 76 -21.08 4.13 1.87
N TYR A 77 -19.90 3.64 1.50
CA TYR A 77 -19.73 2.36 0.79
C TYR A 77 -19.65 1.16 1.73
N TYR A 78 -19.58 1.37 3.05
CA TYR A 78 -19.52 0.31 4.07
C TYR A 78 -20.87 0.09 4.78
N ARG A 79 -21.88 0.93 4.54
CA ARG A 79 -23.16 0.96 5.28
C ARG A 79 -23.97 -0.34 5.32
N HIS A 80 -23.65 -1.30 4.45
CA HIS A 80 -24.33 -2.60 4.35
C HIS A 80 -23.34 -3.77 4.45
N THR A 81 -22.18 -3.54 5.06
CA THR A 81 -21.19 -4.57 5.35
C THR A 81 -20.91 -4.59 6.85
N SER A 82 -20.36 -5.69 7.36
CA SER A 82 -19.87 -5.73 8.74
C SER A 82 -18.53 -5.00 8.91
N ILE A 83 -17.88 -4.62 7.80
CA ILE A 83 -16.54 -4.06 7.76
C ILE A 83 -16.56 -2.61 8.24
N ALA A 84 -15.76 -2.29 9.26
CA ALA A 84 -15.52 -0.92 9.65
C ALA A 84 -14.56 -0.22 8.64
N PRO A 85 -14.86 1.01 8.18
CA PRO A 85 -13.95 1.79 7.34
C PRO A 85 -12.74 2.30 8.14
N GLU A 86 -11.73 1.46 8.32
CA GLU A 86 -10.54 1.79 9.10
C GLU A 86 -9.39 2.29 8.21
N LYS A 87 -9.00 3.56 8.39
CA LYS A 87 -7.76 4.09 7.84
C LYS A 87 -6.57 3.41 8.53
N ALA A 88 -5.60 2.91 7.76
CA ALA A 88 -4.38 2.34 8.30
C ALA A 88 -3.64 3.39 9.16
N PRO A 89 -3.42 3.14 10.46
CA PRO A 89 -2.77 4.10 11.35
C PRO A 89 -1.25 4.11 11.16
N ASP A 90 -0.70 3.19 10.38
CA ASP A 90 0.72 3.12 10.04
C ASP A 90 1.16 4.42 9.34
N HIS A 91 0.29 4.98 8.49
CA HIS A 91 0.49 6.23 7.75
C HIS A 91 -0.80 7.07 7.72
N PRO A 92 -1.23 7.66 8.85
CA PRO A 92 -2.61 8.11 9.05
C PRO A 92 -3.03 9.25 8.13
N SER A 93 -2.09 10.13 7.76
CA SER A 93 -2.34 11.27 6.87
C SER A 93 -2.04 10.97 5.39
N TYR A 94 -1.57 9.77 5.06
CA TYR A 94 -1.14 9.42 3.71
C TYR A 94 -2.26 8.68 2.97
N ASP A 95 -2.55 9.11 1.74
CA ASP A 95 -3.47 8.42 0.83
C ASP A 95 -2.72 7.97 -0.41
N VAL A 96 -2.46 6.66 -0.50
CA VAL A 96 -1.66 6.07 -1.57
C VAL A 96 -2.29 6.28 -2.95
N ILE A 97 -3.62 6.30 -3.06
CA ILE A 97 -4.28 6.52 -4.35
C ILE A 97 -4.15 7.98 -4.74
N ALA A 98 -4.42 8.90 -3.81
CA ALA A 98 -4.37 10.33 -4.07
C ALA A 98 -2.96 10.80 -4.50
N ASP A 99 -1.91 10.20 -3.91
CA ASP A 99 -0.53 10.50 -4.24
C ASP A 99 -0.07 9.82 -5.55
N VAL A 100 -0.29 8.51 -5.68
CA VAL A 100 0.30 7.73 -6.78
C VAL A 100 -0.47 7.87 -8.09
N LEU A 101 -1.80 7.95 -8.06
CA LEU A 101 -2.63 7.92 -9.28
C LEU A 101 -2.28 9.05 -10.27
N PRO A 102 -2.18 10.33 -9.86
CA PRO A 102 -1.81 11.40 -10.78
C PRO A 102 -0.42 11.21 -11.36
N ALA A 103 0.54 10.77 -10.54
CA ALA A 103 1.93 10.57 -10.95
C ALA A 103 2.12 9.38 -11.90
N ALA A 104 1.39 8.29 -11.69
CA ALA A 104 1.36 7.12 -12.56
C ALA A 104 0.73 7.45 -13.93
N HIS A 105 -0.38 8.19 -13.93
CA HIS A 105 -1.05 8.60 -15.18
C HIS A 105 -0.20 9.53 -16.04
N ARG A 106 0.58 10.45 -15.45
CA ARG A 106 1.55 11.27 -16.20
C ARG A 106 2.58 10.43 -16.95
N ARG A 107 2.87 9.22 -16.48
CA ARG A 107 3.83 8.26 -17.07
C ARG A 107 3.15 7.22 -17.98
N GLY A 108 1.85 7.33 -18.21
CA GLY A 108 1.08 6.35 -18.99
C GLY A 108 0.94 4.99 -18.30
N MET A 109 1.15 4.91 -16.99
CA MET A 109 0.99 3.68 -16.22
C MET A 109 -0.47 3.46 -15.84
N LYS A 110 -0.90 2.19 -15.85
CA LYS A 110 -2.21 1.79 -15.30
C LYS A 110 -2.10 1.62 -13.79
N VAL A 111 -3.16 1.99 -13.06
CA VAL A 111 -3.28 1.74 -11.62
C VAL A 111 -4.45 0.82 -11.37
N ILE A 112 -4.20 -0.31 -10.72
CA ILE A 112 -5.19 -1.28 -10.27
C ILE A 112 -5.12 -1.32 -8.76
N CYS A 113 -6.23 -1.00 -8.11
CA CYS A 113 -6.34 -1.16 -6.66
C CYS A 113 -6.48 -2.65 -6.36
N TRP A 114 -5.55 -3.16 -5.55
CA TRP A 114 -5.53 -4.53 -5.08
C TRP A 114 -5.61 -4.53 -3.56
N PHE A 115 -6.20 -5.59 -3.01
CA PHE A 115 -6.30 -5.85 -1.59
C PHE A 115 -6.08 -7.33 -1.30
N GLU A 116 -5.70 -7.62 -0.07
CA GLU A 116 -5.60 -8.97 0.48
C GLU A 116 -6.82 -9.24 1.39
N ASP A 117 -7.32 -10.47 1.39
CA ASP A 117 -8.47 -10.92 2.18
C ASP A 117 -8.08 -11.52 3.54
N VAL A 118 -6.86 -11.22 4.00
CA VAL A 118 -6.37 -11.58 5.34
C VAL A 118 -6.81 -10.50 6.33
N PHE A 119 -7.79 -10.86 7.16
CA PHE A 119 -8.26 -10.04 8.27
C PHE A 119 -7.62 -10.49 9.58
N ARG A 120 -7.13 -9.54 10.37
CA ARG A 120 -6.67 -9.85 11.73
C ARG A 120 -7.86 -10.02 12.67
N ARG A 121 -7.69 -10.87 13.67
CA ARG A 121 -8.74 -11.18 14.67
C ARG A 121 -9.12 -9.99 15.56
N ASP A 122 -8.27 -8.96 15.62
CA ASP A 122 -8.46 -7.75 16.42
C ASP A 122 -9.13 -6.61 15.63
N VAL A 123 -9.57 -6.86 14.39
CA VAL A 123 -10.26 -5.87 13.55
C VAL A 123 -11.75 -5.82 13.90
N PRO A 124 -12.29 -4.65 14.30
CA PRO A 124 -13.72 -4.51 14.59
C PRO A 124 -14.61 -4.84 13.38
N GLY A 125 -15.71 -5.55 13.61
CA GLY A 125 -16.70 -5.86 12.58
C GLY A 125 -16.48 -7.19 11.85
N PHE A 126 -15.52 -8.00 12.31
CA PHE A 126 -15.32 -9.38 11.89
C PHE A 126 -15.48 -10.30 13.12
N ASP A 127 -16.71 -10.80 13.31
CA ASP A 127 -17.09 -11.81 14.32
C ASP A 127 -17.25 -13.20 13.66
#